data_AF-A0A7S2NL52-F1
#
_entry.id   AF-A0A7S2NL52-F1
#
_cell.length_a   1.000
_cell.length_b   1.000
_cell.length_c   1.000
_cell.angle_alpha   90.00
_cell.angle_beta   90.00
_cell.angle_gamma   90.00
#
_symmetry.space_group_name_H-M   'P 1'
#
loop_
_entity.id
_entity.type
_entity.pdbx_description
1 polymer ?
#
loop_
_entity_poly.entity_id
_entity_poly.type
_entity_poly.pdbx_seq_one_letter_code
_entity_poly.pdbx_strand_id
1 'polypeptide(L)'
;SEHGMISGADAALARSVELGREAALAHNIFVLFLTGIFSVSYVCFWCTYPLTYWQSVALIRTGVLGSDLSTRTCESLMAPMEIWLPWDYASHIQLTCCAFVPLFLAEPPGDCASRKLCAVLLLWCAVMYCAQRVIHLRFSKETFFSTARLDKAVLAAWGMPVSQLAMAAAYWGTRALEAPVPVKVVACIVTFAASCALYWKLLYWALQHNTNITRLYSKKSESYKAAQARLRYTYFNTNPVHVLLSEHVPHLGLERATYYEAGKAYLQASDPRAQARLEAARSAAE
;
A
#
# COMPACT_ATOMS: atom_id res chain seq x y z
N SER A 1 -62.22 -1.17 18.15
CA SER A 1 -60.93 -0.46 18.06
C SER A 1 -59.75 -1.25 18.66
N GLU A 2 -59.94 -2.47 19.17
CA GLU A 2 -58.86 -3.26 19.80
C GLU A 2 -57.99 -4.06 18.81
N HIS A 3 -58.47 -4.32 17.59
CA HIS A 3 -57.67 -5.02 16.56
C HIS A 3 -56.47 -4.22 16.02
N GLY A 4 -56.39 -2.91 16.27
CA GLY A 4 -55.26 -2.08 15.85
C GLY A 4 -54.06 -2.08 16.81
N MET A 5 -54.26 -2.41 18.10
CA MET A 5 -53.18 -2.32 19.10
C MET A 5 -52.29 -3.56 19.14
N ILE A 6 -52.84 -4.75 18.86
CA ILE A 6 -52.06 -6.01 18.85
C ILE A 6 -51.01 -5.97 17.73
N SER A 7 -51.34 -5.36 16.58
CA SER A 7 -50.41 -5.21 15.46
C SER A 7 -49.16 -4.37 15.77
N GLY A 8 -49.23 -3.43 16.72
CA GLY A 8 -48.11 -2.55 17.05
C GLY A 8 -47.06 -3.22 17.94
N ALA A 9 -47.51 -3.97 18.95
CA ALA A 9 -46.63 -4.67 19.88
C ALA A 9 -45.83 -5.78 19.18
N ASP A 10 -46.49 -6.55 18.31
CA ASP A 10 -45.86 -7.63 17.55
C ASP A 10 -44.82 -7.07 16.55
N ALA A 11 -45.12 -5.94 15.90
CA ALA A 11 -44.19 -5.27 15.00
C ALA A 11 -42.96 -4.72 15.74
N ALA A 12 -43.14 -4.15 16.93
CA ALA A 12 -42.05 -3.66 17.76
C ALA A 12 -41.14 -4.82 18.24
N LEU A 13 -41.73 -5.95 18.62
CA LEU A 13 -40.99 -7.15 19.02
C LEU A 13 -40.22 -7.76 17.84
N ALA A 14 -40.83 -7.85 16.66
CA ALA A 14 -40.14 -8.34 15.47
C ALA A 14 -38.92 -7.46 15.11
N ARG A 15 -39.08 -6.12 15.17
CA ARG A 15 -38.01 -5.16 14.92
C ARG A 15 -36.88 -5.27 15.95
N SER A 16 -37.19 -5.48 17.24
CA SER A 16 -36.15 -5.64 18.26
C SER A 16 -35.34 -6.92 18.09
N VAL A 17 -36.00 -8.02 17.71
CA VAL A 17 -35.33 -9.29 17.38
C VAL A 17 -34.42 -9.15 16.16
N GLU A 18 -34.87 -8.46 15.12
CA GLU A 18 -34.06 -8.18 13.93
C GLU A 18 -32.81 -7.35 14.26
N LEU A 19 -32.98 -6.25 15.01
CA LEU A 19 -31.86 -5.42 15.46
C LEU A 19 -30.86 -6.21 16.32
N GLY A 20 -31.34 -7.11 17.17
CA GLY A 20 -30.48 -7.99 17.96
C GLY A 20 -29.64 -8.94 17.09
N ARG A 21 -30.21 -9.46 16.00
CA ARG A 21 -29.48 -10.31 15.03
C ARG A 21 -28.45 -9.51 14.24
N GLU A 22 -28.81 -8.31 13.77
CA GLU A 22 -27.88 -7.40 13.09
C GLU A 22 -26.68 -7.06 13.98
N ALA A 23 -26.94 -6.74 15.25
CA ALA A 23 -25.91 -6.43 16.24
C ALA A 23 -24.96 -7.61 16.50
N ALA A 24 -25.50 -8.82 16.66
CA ALA A 24 -24.69 -10.03 16.83
C ALA A 24 -23.84 -10.32 15.58
N LEU A 25 -24.40 -10.12 14.38
CA LEU A 25 -23.65 -10.26 13.13
C LEU A 25 -22.53 -9.22 13.03
N ALA A 26 -22.81 -7.96 13.35
CA ALA A 26 -21.82 -6.88 13.35
C ALA A 26 -20.65 -7.19 14.29
N HIS A 27 -20.94 -7.69 15.49
CA HIS A 27 -19.94 -8.11 16.45
C HIS A 27 -19.07 -9.26 15.91
N ASN A 28 -19.67 -10.30 15.34
CA ASN A 28 -18.93 -11.43 14.78
C ASN A 28 -18.03 -11.01 13.61
N ILE A 29 -18.53 -10.15 12.72
CA ILE A 29 -17.74 -9.61 11.61
C ILE A 29 -16.58 -8.76 12.17
N PHE A 30 -16.84 -7.91 13.16
CA PHE A 30 -15.80 -7.11 13.82
C PHE A 30 -14.69 -7.97 14.43
N VAL A 31 -15.06 -9.02 15.19
CA VAL A 31 -14.11 -9.96 15.78
C VAL A 31 -13.32 -10.69 14.70
N LEU A 32 -13.98 -11.14 13.63
CA LEU A 32 -13.32 -11.79 12.49
C LEU A 32 -12.29 -10.87 11.82
N PHE A 33 -12.63 -9.61 11.58
CA PHE A 33 -11.68 -8.63 11.04
C PHE A 33 -10.49 -8.41 11.95
N LEU A 34 -10.74 -8.18 13.24
CA LEU A 34 -9.69 -7.88 14.21
C LEU A 34 -8.74 -9.05 14.39
N THR A 35 -9.28 -10.25 14.62
CA THR A 35 -8.49 -11.45 14.93
C THR A 35 -7.87 -12.08 13.70
N GLY A 36 -8.66 -12.29 12.64
CA GLY A 36 -8.18 -12.96 11.43
C GLY A 36 -7.33 -12.03 10.59
N ILE A 37 -7.98 -10.98 10.07
CA ILE A 37 -7.42 -10.23 8.96
C ILE A 37 -6.37 -9.22 9.42
N PHE A 38 -6.63 -8.46 10.49
CA PHE A 38 -5.67 -7.49 11.00
C PHE A 38 -4.54 -8.15 11.80
N SER A 39 -4.88 -9.04 12.73
CA SER A 39 -3.86 -9.58 13.63
C SER A 39 -3.01 -10.65 12.95
N VAL A 40 -3.60 -11.76 12.51
CA VAL A 40 -2.81 -12.90 12.01
C VAL A 40 -2.08 -12.57 10.72
N SER A 41 -2.76 -12.05 9.70
CA SER A 41 -2.14 -11.85 8.38
C SER A 41 -0.97 -10.87 8.43
N TYR A 42 -1.13 -9.74 9.12
CA TYR A 42 -0.08 -8.72 9.14
C TYR A 42 1.01 -8.95 10.17
N VAL A 43 0.70 -9.52 11.34
CA VAL A 43 1.76 -9.90 12.28
C VAL A 43 2.66 -10.93 11.62
N CYS A 44 2.09 -11.97 10.99
CA CYS A 44 2.87 -12.95 10.24
C CYS A 44 3.67 -12.29 9.11
N PHE A 45 3.06 -11.41 8.33
CA PHE A 45 3.73 -10.71 7.23
C PHE A 45 4.89 -9.84 7.72
N TRP A 46 4.69 -9.03 8.76
CA TRP A 46 5.74 -8.18 9.34
C TRP A 46 6.87 -8.99 9.95
N CYS A 47 6.57 -10.14 10.56
CA CYS A 47 7.58 -11.03 11.08
C CYS A 47 8.38 -11.73 9.96
N THR A 48 7.78 -11.96 8.79
CA THR A 48 8.44 -12.69 7.70
C THR A 48 9.68 -11.96 7.17
N TYR A 49 9.66 -10.62 7.04
CA TYR A 49 10.82 -9.85 6.59
C TYR A 49 12.07 -9.99 7.49
N PRO A 50 12.01 -9.69 8.80
CA PRO A 50 13.16 -9.87 9.67
C PRO A 50 13.49 -11.36 9.84
N LEU A 51 12.50 -12.27 9.88
CA LEU A 51 12.77 -13.70 10.00
C LEU A 51 13.55 -14.24 8.81
N THR A 52 13.18 -13.90 7.57
CA THR A 52 13.91 -14.33 6.37
C THR A 52 15.32 -13.75 6.33
N TYR A 53 15.50 -12.50 6.74
CA TYR A 53 16.82 -11.90 6.90
C TYR A 53 17.68 -12.66 7.93
N TRP A 54 17.15 -12.88 9.14
CA TRP A 54 17.87 -13.58 10.21
C TRP A 54 18.12 -15.05 9.90
N GLN A 55 17.19 -15.72 9.20
CA GLN A 55 17.38 -17.07 8.69
C GLN A 55 18.58 -17.13 7.74
N SER A 56 18.70 -16.16 6.84
CA SER A 56 19.83 -16.07 5.90
C SER A 56 21.16 -15.84 6.63
N VAL A 57 21.16 -14.94 7.63
CA VAL A 57 22.32 -14.74 8.53
C VAL A 57 22.70 -16.04 9.24
N ALA A 58 21.72 -16.77 9.78
CA ALA A 58 21.95 -18.01 10.51
C ALA A 58 22.50 -19.11 9.60
N LEU A 59 21.98 -19.26 8.39
CA LEU A 59 22.46 -20.24 7.41
C LEU A 59 23.92 -19.99 7.01
N ILE A 60 24.29 -18.71 6.82
CA ILE A 60 25.67 -18.32 6.50
C ILE A 60 26.60 -18.58 7.69
N ARG A 61 26.19 -18.18 8.91
CA ARG A 61 27.03 -18.30 10.10
C ARG A 61 27.24 -19.73 10.57
N THR A 62 26.23 -20.58 10.43
CA THR A 62 26.31 -21.98 10.89
C THR A 62 27.05 -22.88 9.90
N GLY A 63 27.32 -22.41 8.67
CA GLY A 63 27.96 -23.22 7.64
C GLY A 63 27.10 -24.39 7.14
N VAL A 64 25.79 -24.39 7.43
CA VAL A 64 24.86 -25.46 7.04
C VAL A 64 24.81 -25.66 5.53
N LEU A 65 25.04 -24.59 4.76
CA LEU A 65 25.10 -24.63 3.29
C LEU A 65 26.49 -25.03 2.74
N GLY A 66 27.44 -25.40 3.59
CA GLY A 66 28.82 -25.73 3.25
C GLY A 66 29.81 -24.60 3.53
N SER A 67 31.10 -24.95 3.66
CA SER A 67 32.20 -24.00 3.87
C SER A 67 32.52 -23.14 2.63
N ASP A 68 32.16 -23.64 1.45
CA ASP A 68 32.60 -23.08 0.17
C ASP A 68 31.53 -22.17 -0.46
N LEU A 69 30.84 -21.40 0.38
CA LEU A 69 29.90 -20.39 -0.10
C LEU A 69 30.68 -19.25 -0.75
N SER A 70 30.47 -19.07 -2.06
CA SER A 70 30.99 -17.89 -2.76
C SER A 70 30.43 -16.60 -2.15
N THR A 71 31.22 -15.52 -2.15
CA THR A 71 30.78 -14.19 -1.69
C THR A 71 29.48 -13.76 -2.38
N ARG A 72 29.34 -14.05 -3.67
CA ARG A 72 28.14 -13.75 -4.47
C ARG A 72 26.91 -14.51 -3.99
N THR A 73 27.08 -15.76 -3.55
CA THR A 73 25.99 -16.55 -2.96
C THR A 73 25.56 -15.95 -1.62
N CYS A 74 26.51 -15.58 -0.77
CA CYS A 74 26.22 -14.91 0.50
C CYS A 74 25.49 -13.58 0.30
N GLU A 75 25.93 -12.76 -0.66
CA GLU A 75 25.25 -11.52 -1.03
C GLU A 75 23.82 -11.78 -1.52
N SER A 76 23.62 -12.79 -2.35
CA SER A 76 22.28 -13.16 -2.84
C SER A 76 21.36 -13.66 -1.74
N LEU A 77 21.88 -14.42 -0.77
CA LEU A 77 21.10 -14.89 0.39
C LEU A 77 20.75 -13.75 1.35
N MET A 78 21.65 -12.78 1.49
CA MET A 78 21.43 -11.58 2.30
C MET A 78 20.63 -10.50 1.58
N ALA A 79 20.26 -10.72 0.32
CA ALA A 79 19.49 -9.77 -0.46
C ALA A 79 18.11 -9.59 0.17
N PRO A 80 17.69 -8.34 0.49
CA PRO A 80 16.39 -8.10 1.10
C PRO A 80 15.27 -8.45 0.13
N MET A 81 14.11 -8.79 0.69
CA MET A 81 12.92 -9.12 -0.10
C MET A 81 12.42 -7.93 -0.91
N GLU A 82 11.74 -8.22 -2.01
CA GLU A 82 11.12 -7.20 -2.85
C GLU A 82 9.91 -6.58 -2.15
N ILE A 83 9.78 -5.24 -2.17
CA ILE A 83 8.57 -4.58 -1.70
C ILE A 83 7.41 -4.96 -2.63
N TRP A 84 6.43 -5.68 -2.08
CA TRP A 84 5.25 -6.07 -2.82
C TRP A 84 4.17 -4.96 -2.78
N LEU A 85 4.48 -3.83 -3.41
CA LEU A 85 3.61 -2.64 -3.48
C LEU A 85 2.16 -2.94 -3.90
N PRO A 86 1.89 -3.77 -4.93
CA PRO A 86 0.51 -4.07 -5.32
C PRO A 86 -0.30 -4.71 -4.20
N TRP A 87 0.33 -5.58 -3.41
CA TRP A 87 -0.31 -6.24 -2.28
C TRP A 87 -0.59 -5.27 -1.15
N ASP A 88 0.38 -4.41 -0.79
CA ASP A 88 0.19 -3.39 0.25
C ASP A 88 -0.98 -2.46 -0.12
N TYR A 89 -1.01 -1.97 -1.37
CA TYR A 89 -2.08 -1.10 -1.84
C TYR A 89 -3.44 -1.77 -1.92
N ALA A 90 -3.51 -2.96 -2.53
CA ALA A 90 -4.75 -3.71 -2.65
C ALA A 90 -5.30 -4.03 -1.26
N SER A 91 -4.44 -4.47 -0.34
CA SER A 91 -4.82 -4.77 1.04
C SER A 91 -5.36 -3.53 1.73
N HIS A 92 -4.68 -2.38 1.67
CA HIS A 92 -5.18 -1.16 2.31
C HIS A 92 -6.59 -0.76 1.82
N ILE A 93 -6.83 -0.79 0.52
CA ILE A 93 -8.13 -0.42 -0.06
C ILE A 93 -9.19 -1.48 0.29
N GLN A 94 -8.91 -2.75 0.02
CA GLN A 94 -9.82 -3.85 0.24
C GLN A 94 -10.20 -3.97 1.72
N LEU A 95 -9.23 -3.91 2.62
CA LEU A 95 -9.46 -3.99 4.06
C LEU A 95 -10.30 -2.85 4.57
N THR A 96 -10.04 -1.63 4.09
CA THR A 96 -10.87 -0.48 4.48
C THR A 96 -12.30 -0.67 4.00
N CYS A 97 -12.49 -1.11 2.75
CA CYS A 97 -13.82 -1.38 2.22
C CYS A 97 -14.57 -2.47 3.02
N CYS A 98 -13.87 -3.56 3.32
CA CYS A 98 -14.40 -4.67 4.08
C CYS A 98 -14.69 -4.26 5.54
N ALA A 99 -13.83 -3.46 6.15
CA ALA A 99 -14.01 -2.93 7.50
C ALA A 99 -15.18 -1.95 7.60
N PHE A 100 -15.63 -1.33 6.51
CA PHE A 100 -16.82 -0.46 6.51
C PHE A 100 -18.14 -1.23 6.36
N VAL A 101 -18.13 -2.52 6.03
CA VAL A 101 -19.37 -3.34 5.94
C VAL A 101 -20.17 -3.37 7.24
N PRO A 102 -19.57 -3.55 8.43
CA PRO A 102 -20.28 -3.47 9.71
C PRO A 102 -21.02 -2.16 9.95
N LEU A 103 -20.63 -1.05 9.29
CA LEU A 103 -21.30 0.24 9.46
C LEU A 103 -22.72 0.24 8.89
N PHE A 104 -23.13 -0.76 8.13
CA PHE A 104 -24.51 -0.93 7.63
C PHE A 104 -25.42 -1.74 8.58
N LEU A 105 -24.86 -2.27 9.67
CA LEU A 105 -25.58 -3.11 10.63
C LEU A 105 -25.91 -2.32 11.88
N ALA A 106 -27.08 -2.57 12.48
CA ALA A 106 -27.46 -1.95 13.73
C ALA A 106 -26.50 -2.31 14.88
N GLU A 107 -26.24 -1.32 15.71
CA GLU A 107 -25.46 -1.52 16.93
C GLU A 107 -26.38 -1.80 18.12
N PRO A 108 -25.95 -2.65 19.08
CA PRO A 108 -26.68 -2.82 20.31
C PRO A 108 -26.77 -1.49 21.08
N PRO A 109 -27.90 -1.19 21.75
CA PRO A 109 -28.03 0.01 22.57
C PRO A 109 -26.91 0.09 23.62
N GLY A 110 -26.20 1.22 23.64
CA GLY A 110 -25.11 1.46 24.59
C GLY A 110 -23.75 0.91 24.17
N ASP A 111 -23.66 0.11 23.11
CA ASP A 111 -22.39 -0.18 22.46
C ASP A 111 -22.12 0.85 21.36
N CYS A 112 -20.85 1.20 21.17
CA CYS A 112 -20.39 2.11 20.13
C CYS A 112 -19.41 1.36 19.23
N ALA A 113 -19.87 0.26 18.63
CA ALA A 113 -19.04 -0.67 17.88
C ALA A 113 -18.33 0.02 16.70
N SER A 114 -19.03 0.89 15.96
CA SER A 114 -18.47 1.72 14.89
C SER A 114 -17.38 2.65 15.39
N ARG A 115 -17.54 3.28 16.56
CA ARG A 115 -16.50 4.14 17.14
C ARG A 115 -15.25 3.33 17.50
N LYS A 116 -15.44 2.16 18.11
CA LYS A 116 -14.35 1.23 18.43
C LYS A 116 -13.64 0.79 17.15
N LEU A 117 -14.39 0.42 16.12
CA LEU A 117 -13.86 0.05 14.80
C LEU A 117 -13.07 1.20 14.17
N CYS A 118 -13.60 2.41 14.14
CA CYS A 118 -12.88 3.58 13.64
C CYS A 118 -11.59 3.85 14.43
N ALA A 119 -11.63 3.74 15.76
CA ALA A 119 -10.45 3.90 16.60
C ALA A 119 -9.39 2.82 16.33
N VAL A 120 -9.83 1.56 16.16
CA VAL A 120 -8.96 0.44 15.77
C VAL A 120 -8.35 0.67 14.40
N LEU A 121 -9.12 1.16 13.41
CA LEU A 121 -8.61 1.47 12.07
C LEU A 121 -7.59 2.62 12.11
N LEU A 122 -7.80 3.64 12.94
CA LEU A 122 -6.82 4.72 13.12
C LEU A 122 -5.53 4.22 13.76
N LEU A 123 -5.64 3.42 14.84
CA LEU A 123 -4.50 2.77 15.46
C LEU A 123 -3.77 1.89 14.45
N TRP A 124 -4.52 1.09 13.68
CA TRP A 124 -4.01 0.23 12.63
C TRP A 124 -3.20 1.00 11.59
N CYS A 125 -3.73 2.11 11.07
CA CYS A 125 -3.01 2.99 10.14
C CYS A 125 -1.69 3.49 10.73
N ALA A 126 -1.68 3.87 12.01
CA ALA A 126 -0.45 4.31 12.68
C ALA A 126 0.57 3.18 12.81
N VAL A 127 0.14 1.97 13.19
CA VAL A 127 1.03 0.81 13.29
C VAL A 127 1.56 0.42 11.91
N MET A 128 0.70 0.33 10.89
CA MET A 128 1.09 0.08 9.50
C MET A 128 2.12 1.08 9.00
N TYR A 129 1.91 2.38 9.26
CA TYR A 129 2.86 3.42 8.88
C TYR A 129 4.24 3.21 9.53
N CYS A 130 4.27 2.96 10.84
CA CYS A 130 5.52 2.68 11.55
C CYS A 130 6.20 1.41 11.06
N ALA A 131 5.45 0.32 10.89
CA ALA A 131 5.97 -0.97 10.45
C ALA A 131 6.50 -0.91 9.01
N GLN A 132 5.72 -0.37 8.07
CA GLN A 132 6.14 -0.19 6.67
C GLN A 132 7.36 0.71 6.58
N ARG A 133 7.42 1.79 7.36
CA ARG A 133 8.61 2.65 7.41
C ARG A 133 9.85 1.87 7.84
N VAL A 134 9.77 0.97 8.83
CA VAL A 134 10.92 0.16 9.24
C VAL A 134 11.25 -0.90 8.19
N ILE A 135 10.24 -1.67 7.73
CA ILE A 135 10.42 -2.78 6.78
C ILE A 135 10.97 -2.25 5.46
N HIS A 136 10.34 -1.25 4.86
CA HIS A 136 10.74 -0.73 3.55
C HIS A 136 12.10 -0.03 3.57
N LEU A 137 12.50 0.59 4.70
CA LEU A 137 13.82 1.25 4.81
C LEU A 137 14.97 0.30 5.15
N ARG A 138 14.70 -0.82 5.83
CA ARG A 138 15.76 -1.70 6.37
C ARG A 138 15.82 -3.09 5.74
N PHE A 139 14.69 -3.63 5.33
CA PHE A 139 14.54 -5.04 4.98
C PHE A 139 13.97 -5.27 3.59
N SER A 140 13.86 -4.23 2.76
CA SER A 140 13.33 -4.37 1.42
C SER A 140 14.18 -3.68 0.37
N LYS A 141 14.23 -4.27 -0.83
CA LYS A 141 14.76 -3.62 -2.04
C LYS A 141 13.63 -3.05 -2.89
N GLU A 142 13.95 -1.97 -3.59
CA GLU A 142 13.04 -1.31 -4.53
C GLU A 142 12.64 -2.26 -5.67
N THR A 143 11.37 -2.21 -6.08
CA THR A 143 10.81 -3.05 -7.15
C THR A 143 10.47 -2.23 -8.39
N PHE A 144 10.39 -2.91 -9.54
CA PHE A 144 10.09 -2.28 -10.84
C PHE A 144 8.70 -1.64 -10.94
N PHE A 145 7.82 -1.90 -9.97
CA PHE A 145 6.44 -1.40 -9.97
C PHE A 145 6.25 -0.07 -9.23
N SER A 146 7.33 0.61 -8.81
CA SER A 146 7.30 1.92 -8.11
C SER A 146 6.95 3.12 -9.02
N THR A 147 6.19 2.91 -10.09
CA THR A 147 5.86 3.99 -11.03
C THR A 147 4.81 4.93 -10.45
N ALA A 148 4.94 6.23 -10.74
CA ALA A 148 3.94 7.25 -10.46
C ALA A 148 2.51 6.92 -10.97
N ARG A 149 2.37 5.98 -11.91
CA ARG A 149 1.06 5.54 -12.42
C ARG A 149 0.32 4.67 -11.40
N LEU A 150 1.03 3.78 -10.71
CA LEU A 150 0.45 2.91 -9.70
C LEU A 150 -0.08 3.75 -8.53
N ASP A 151 0.74 4.68 -8.02
CA ASP A 151 0.33 5.60 -6.95
C ASP A 151 -0.94 6.38 -7.32
N LYS A 152 -1.01 6.91 -8.55
CA LYS A 152 -2.21 7.62 -9.03
C LYS A 152 -3.43 6.72 -9.12
N ALA A 153 -3.27 5.48 -9.57
CA ALA A 153 -4.36 4.50 -9.62
C ALA A 153 -4.87 4.17 -8.20
N VAL A 154 -3.96 4.00 -7.25
CA VAL A 154 -4.28 3.73 -5.85
C VAL A 154 -4.98 4.92 -5.21
N LEU A 155 -4.47 6.13 -5.40
CA LEU A 155 -5.14 7.36 -4.97
C LEU A 155 -6.55 7.47 -5.57
N ALA A 156 -6.74 7.17 -6.85
CA ALA A 156 -8.07 7.17 -7.44
C ALA A 156 -9.00 6.09 -6.84
N ALA A 157 -8.45 4.90 -6.55
CA ALA A 157 -9.19 3.78 -5.97
C ALA A 157 -9.66 4.04 -4.52
N TRP A 158 -8.99 4.92 -3.77
CA TRP A 158 -9.45 5.40 -2.46
C TRP A 158 -10.80 6.11 -2.51
N GLY A 159 -11.29 6.50 -3.70
CA GLY A 159 -12.66 6.95 -3.87
C GLY A 159 -13.70 5.90 -3.46
N MET A 160 -13.39 4.60 -3.56
CA MET A 160 -14.32 3.51 -3.18
C MET A 160 -14.65 3.50 -1.68
N PRO A 161 -13.67 3.35 -0.74
CA PRO A 161 -13.98 3.32 0.68
C PRO A 161 -14.59 4.64 1.18
N VAL A 162 -14.17 5.78 0.65
CA VAL A 162 -14.78 7.10 0.98
C VAL A 162 -16.26 7.13 0.58
N SER A 163 -16.59 6.60 -0.61
CA SER A 163 -17.97 6.54 -1.09
C SER A 163 -18.84 5.57 -0.30
N GLN A 164 -18.26 4.49 0.24
CA GLN A 164 -18.97 3.57 1.13
C GLN A 164 -19.38 4.23 2.45
N LEU A 165 -18.55 5.12 3.02
CA LEU A 165 -18.94 5.90 4.20
C LEU A 165 -20.12 6.83 3.92
N ALA A 166 -20.10 7.51 2.77
CA ALA A 166 -21.22 8.35 2.35
C ALA A 166 -22.50 7.53 2.12
N MET A 167 -22.36 6.35 1.50
CA MET A 167 -23.44 5.39 1.32
C MET A 167 -24.02 4.89 2.66
N ALA A 168 -23.16 4.61 3.65
CA ALA A 168 -23.60 4.24 4.99
C ALA A 168 -24.41 5.35 5.67
N ALA A 169 -23.98 6.60 5.52
CA ALA A 169 -24.75 7.75 6.03
C ALA A 169 -26.13 7.86 5.37
N ALA A 170 -26.22 7.70 4.04
CA ALA A 170 -27.50 7.72 3.32
C ALA A 170 -28.41 6.54 3.71
N TYR A 171 -27.84 5.35 3.88
CA TYR A 171 -28.57 4.18 4.36
C TYR A 171 -29.21 4.43 5.73
N TRP A 172 -28.45 4.94 6.69
CA TRP A 172 -28.99 5.25 8.02
C TRP A 172 -30.00 6.41 8.00
N GLY A 173 -29.77 7.45 7.19
CA GLY A 173 -30.73 8.53 7.00
C GLY A 173 -32.06 8.05 6.45
N THR A 174 -32.04 7.21 5.41
CA THR A 174 -33.27 6.63 4.84
C THR A 174 -33.93 5.59 5.73
N ARG A 175 -33.16 4.86 6.56
CA ARG A 175 -33.68 3.96 7.59
C ARG A 175 -34.38 4.73 8.70
N ALA A 176 -33.83 5.86 9.14
CA ALA A 176 -34.44 6.73 10.15
C ALA A 176 -35.76 7.35 9.68
N LEU A 177 -35.91 7.62 8.38
CA LEU A 177 -37.15 8.10 7.77
C LEU A 177 -38.14 6.99 7.42
N GLU A 178 -37.83 5.73 7.78
CA GLU A 178 -38.65 4.56 7.45
C GLU A 178 -38.99 4.45 5.94
N ALA A 179 -38.08 4.91 5.08
CA ALA A 179 -38.33 4.94 3.63
C ALA A 179 -38.56 3.53 3.06
N PRO A 180 -39.34 3.37 1.96
CA PRO A 180 -39.47 2.10 1.27
C PRO A 180 -38.12 1.56 0.76
N VAL A 181 -37.95 0.24 0.70
CA VAL A 181 -36.70 -0.41 0.25
C VAL A 181 -36.17 0.13 -1.10
N PRO A 182 -37.00 0.34 -2.14
CA PRO A 182 -36.51 0.88 -3.41
C PRO A 182 -35.87 2.27 -3.26
N VAL A 183 -36.44 3.12 -2.40
CA VAL A 183 -35.93 4.47 -2.13
C VAL A 183 -34.58 4.39 -1.43
N LYS A 184 -34.42 3.48 -0.45
CA LYS A 184 -33.13 3.25 0.23
C LYS A 184 -32.04 2.85 -0.76
N VAL A 185 -32.34 1.90 -1.65
CA VAL A 185 -31.38 1.41 -2.66
C VAL A 185 -30.96 2.54 -3.61
N VAL A 186 -31.93 3.29 -4.15
CA VAL A 186 -31.63 4.42 -5.05
C VAL A 186 -30.81 5.48 -4.32
N ALA A 187 -31.17 5.86 -3.09
CA ALA A 187 -30.42 6.83 -2.30
C ALA A 187 -28.97 6.39 -2.08
N CYS A 188 -28.75 5.13 -1.68
CA CYS A 188 -27.40 4.57 -1.49
C CYS A 188 -26.56 4.62 -2.77
N ILE A 189 -27.13 4.21 -3.92
CA ILE A 189 -26.42 4.21 -5.21
C ILE A 189 -26.07 5.64 -5.63
N VAL A 190 -27.03 6.56 -5.55
CA VAL A 190 -26.83 7.97 -5.92
C VAL A 190 -25.80 8.63 -5.02
N THR A 191 -25.87 8.43 -3.70
CA THR A 191 -24.90 8.99 -2.77
C THR A 191 -23.50 8.40 -2.98
N PHE A 192 -23.39 7.09 -3.24
CA PHE A 192 -22.10 6.46 -3.58
C PHE A 192 -21.50 7.07 -4.85
N ALA A 193 -22.27 7.14 -5.93
CA ALA A 193 -21.81 7.70 -7.21
C ALA A 193 -21.43 9.19 -7.09
N ALA A 194 -22.24 9.98 -6.37
CA ALA A 194 -21.97 11.39 -6.13
C ALA A 194 -20.71 11.60 -5.30
N SER A 195 -20.51 10.80 -4.24
CA SER A 195 -19.30 10.84 -3.40
C SER A 195 -18.06 10.46 -4.20
N CYS A 196 -18.14 9.41 -5.03
CA CYS A 196 -17.03 8.95 -5.86
C CYS A 196 -16.64 10.00 -6.90
N ALA A 197 -17.63 10.58 -7.60
CA ALA A 197 -17.40 11.65 -8.57
C ALA A 197 -16.81 12.91 -7.91
N LEU A 198 -17.31 13.29 -6.74
CA LEU A 198 -16.77 14.41 -5.97
C LEU A 198 -15.31 14.14 -5.56
N TYR A 199 -15.02 12.95 -5.03
CA TYR A 199 -13.67 12.54 -4.66
C TYR A 199 -12.71 12.64 -5.85
N TRP A 200 -13.06 12.09 -7.02
CA TRP A 200 -12.20 12.17 -8.20
C TRP A 200 -12.00 13.59 -8.71
N LYS A 201 -13.03 14.44 -8.66
CA LYS A 201 -12.90 15.86 -9.00
C LYS A 201 -11.93 16.58 -8.06
N LEU A 202 -12.05 16.36 -6.75
CA LEU A 202 -11.16 16.95 -5.75
C LEU A 202 -9.72 16.43 -5.89
N LEU A 203 -9.55 15.11 -6.12
CA LEU A 203 -8.25 14.51 -6.37
C LEU A 203 -7.61 15.08 -7.63
N TYR A 204 -8.36 15.16 -8.74
CA TYR A 204 -7.88 15.76 -9.98
C TYR A 204 -7.45 17.20 -9.76
N TRP A 205 -8.27 18.00 -9.08
CA TRP A 205 -7.95 19.39 -8.75
C TRP A 205 -6.68 19.50 -7.90
N ALA A 206 -6.55 18.67 -6.86
CA ALA A 206 -5.37 18.63 -5.99
C ALA A 206 -4.10 18.23 -6.74
N LEU A 207 -4.18 17.23 -7.63
CA LEU A 207 -3.05 16.79 -8.45
C LEU A 207 -2.61 17.83 -9.48
N GLN A 208 -3.52 18.66 -9.97
CA GLN A 208 -3.20 19.72 -10.95
C GLN A 208 -2.64 20.98 -10.28
N HIS A 209 -3.21 21.40 -9.14
CA HIS A 209 -2.90 22.70 -8.53
C HIS A 209 -1.81 22.64 -7.45
N ASN A 210 -1.50 21.47 -6.90
CA ASN A 210 -0.46 21.34 -5.90
C ASN A 210 0.90 21.09 -6.56
N THR A 211 1.66 22.16 -6.77
CA THR A 211 2.99 22.13 -7.40
C THR A 211 3.97 21.18 -6.69
N ASN A 212 3.85 20.98 -5.38
CA ASN A 212 4.67 20.02 -4.64
C ASN A 212 4.34 18.58 -5.04
N ILE A 213 3.05 18.25 -5.19
CA ILE A 213 2.60 16.93 -5.63
C ILE A 213 2.96 16.72 -7.10
N THR A 214 2.73 17.73 -7.94
CA THR A 214 3.15 17.70 -9.35
C THR A 214 4.65 17.47 -9.47
N ARG A 215 5.48 18.09 -8.61
CA ARG A 215 6.94 17.87 -8.59
C ARG A 215 7.31 16.44 -8.19
N LEU A 216 6.59 15.82 -7.26
CA LEU A 216 6.80 14.41 -6.88
C LEU A 216 6.52 13.45 -8.05
N TYR A 217 5.50 13.73 -8.85
CA TYR A 217 5.08 12.88 -9.97
C TYR A 217 5.60 13.31 -11.35
N SER A 218 6.22 14.48 -11.44
CA SER A 218 6.91 14.93 -12.66
C SER A 218 8.13 14.05 -12.87
N LYS A 219 8.33 13.59 -14.10
CA LYS A 219 9.53 12.86 -14.51
C LYS A 219 10.72 13.74 -14.13
N LYS A 220 11.51 13.34 -13.12
CA LYS A 220 12.68 14.12 -12.68
C LYS A 220 13.68 14.10 -13.82
N SER A 221 13.64 15.12 -14.66
CA SER A 221 14.68 15.42 -15.65
C SER A 221 15.83 16.19 -15.01
N GLU A 222 16.05 16.05 -13.69
CA GLU A 222 17.18 16.69 -13.04
C GLU A 222 18.47 16.02 -13.51
N SER A 223 19.45 16.84 -13.92
CA SER A 223 20.74 16.32 -14.33
C SER A 223 21.45 15.69 -13.14
N TYR A 224 22.26 14.66 -13.39
CA TYR A 224 23.03 13.98 -12.34
C TYR A 224 23.80 14.96 -11.45
N LYS A 225 24.43 15.99 -12.04
CA LYS A 225 25.17 17.04 -11.31
C LYS A 225 24.28 17.83 -10.36
N ALA A 226 23.06 18.18 -10.76
CA ALA A 226 22.13 18.93 -9.91
C ALA A 226 21.67 18.07 -8.72
N ALA A 227 21.46 16.78 -8.95
CA ALA A 227 21.10 15.85 -7.88
C ALA A 227 22.25 15.58 -6.91
N GLN A 228 23.46 15.36 -7.43
CA GLN A 228 24.70 15.20 -6.66
C GLN A 228 25.01 16.43 -5.79
N ALA A 229 24.77 17.64 -6.29
CA ALA A 229 24.97 18.86 -5.52
C ALA A 229 23.96 19.01 -4.36
N ARG A 230 22.75 18.48 -4.52
CA ARG A 230 21.67 18.56 -3.52
C ARG A 230 21.78 17.47 -2.45
N LEU A 231 22.08 16.25 -2.87
CA LEU A 231 22.13 15.07 -2.04
C LEU A 231 23.60 14.89 -1.65
N ARG A 232 23.95 15.20 -0.39
CA ARG A 232 25.34 15.24 0.13
C ARG A 232 26.07 13.86 0.14
N TYR A 233 25.67 12.92 -0.71
CA TYR A 233 26.20 11.56 -0.83
C TYR A 233 26.41 11.24 -2.32
N THR A 234 27.56 10.63 -2.63
CA THR A 234 28.04 10.39 -4.02
C THR A 234 27.52 9.10 -4.66
N TYR A 235 26.87 8.21 -3.90
CA TYR A 235 26.47 6.88 -4.36
C TYR A 235 24.94 6.73 -4.32
N PHE A 236 24.25 7.44 -5.20
CA PHE A 236 22.85 7.16 -5.47
C PHE A 236 22.77 6.03 -6.45
N ASN A 237 22.09 4.92 -6.11
CA ASN A 237 21.43 4.00 -7.05
C ASN A 237 22.06 4.10 -8.44
N THR A 238 23.25 3.55 -8.59
CA THR A 238 24.07 3.52 -9.80
C THR A 238 24.90 2.28 -9.65
N ASN A 239 25.16 1.55 -10.72
CA ASN A 239 26.12 0.47 -10.66
C ASN A 239 27.44 1.03 -10.09
N PRO A 240 27.84 0.66 -8.85
CA PRO A 240 28.98 1.30 -8.19
C PRO A 240 30.27 1.09 -8.99
N VAL A 241 30.35 -0.01 -9.74
CA VAL A 241 31.45 -0.28 -10.67
C VAL A 241 31.47 0.73 -11.81
N HIS A 242 30.32 1.10 -12.38
CA HIS A 242 30.25 2.09 -13.46
C HIS A 242 30.63 3.49 -12.97
N VAL A 243 30.20 3.88 -11.76
CA VAL A 243 30.61 5.15 -11.14
C VAL A 243 32.11 5.17 -10.93
N LEU A 244 32.66 4.14 -10.29
CA LEU A 244 34.10 4.03 -10.02
C LEU A 244 34.92 4.03 -11.31
N LEU A 245 34.47 3.32 -12.35
CA LEU A 245 35.12 3.33 -13.67
C LEU A 245 35.05 4.71 -14.34
N SER A 246 33.90 5.39 -14.28
CA SER A 246 33.75 6.73 -14.88
C SER A 246 34.59 7.80 -14.17
N GLU A 247 34.86 7.62 -12.87
CA GLU A 247 35.58 8.60 -12.05
C GLU A 247 37.09 8.34 -11.99
N HIS A 248 37.50 7.08 -11.84
CA HIS A 248 38.91 6.71 -11.73
C HIS A 248 39.56 6.29 -13.05
N VAL A 249 38.76 6.06 -14.11
CA VAL A 249 39.25 5.57 -15.40
C VAL A 249 38.73 6.44 -16.57
N PRO A 250 39.01 7.76 -16.58
CA PRO A 250 38.41 8.72 -17.51
C PRO A 250 38.74 8.45 -18.99
N HIS A 251 39.85 7.75 -19.27
CA HIS A 251 40.26 7.40 -20.64
C HIS A 251 39.31 6.41 -21.34
N LEU A 252 38.46 5.69 -20.58
CA LEU A 252 37.43 4.82 -21.17
C LEU A 252 36.30 5.60 -21.85
N GLY A 253 36.22 6.92 -21.64
CA GLY A 253 35.19 7.77 -22.23
C GLY A 253 33.78 7.33 -21.88
N LEU A 254 33.60 6.73 -20.69
CA LEU A 254 32.29 6.37 -20.15
C LEU A 254 31.54 7.67 -19.82
N GLU A 255 30.30 7.79 -20.28
CA GLU A 255 29.47 8.93 -19.90
C GLU A 255 29.24 8.92 -18.39
N ARG A 256 29.25 10.12 -17.77
CA ARG A 256 29.02 10.28 -16.33
C ARG A 256 27.66 9.68 -15.97
N ALA A 257 27.65 8.81 -14.96
CA ALA A 257 26.54 7.94 -14.61
C ALA A 257 25.16 8.63 -14.67
N THR A 258 24.23 8.01 -15.39
CA THR A 258 22.80 8.29 -15.28
C THR A 258 22.23 7.58 -14.07
N TYR A 259 21.20 8.17 -13.44
CA TYR A 259 20.42 7.54 -12.37
C TYR A 259 20.09 6.08 -12.72
N TYR A 260 20.35 5.13 -11.80
CA TYR A 260 19.76 3.80 -11.89
C TYR A 260 18.25 3.95 -11.78
N GLU A 261 17.58 3.63 -12.87
CA GLU A 261 16.17 3.30 -12.85
C GLU A 261 16.07 1.79 -12.66
N ALA A 262 15.44 1.36 -11.57
CA ALA A 262 15.10 -0.03 -11.37
C ALA A 262 14.37 -0.54 -12.62
N GLY A 263 14.91 -1.58 -13.26
CA GLY A 263 14.29 -2.27 -14.40
C GLY A 263 14.91 -1.87 -15.72
N LYS A 264 15.91 -0.99 -15.68
CA LYS A 264 16.67 -0.51 -16.82
C LYS A 264 18.16 -0.83 -16.69
N ALA A 265 18.47 -1.92 -16.00
CA ALA A 265 19.82 -2.51 -16.01
C ALA A 265 20.31 -2.74 -17.45
N TYR A 266 19.41 -3.05 -18.39
CA TYR A 266 19.72 -3.15 -19.81
C TYR A 266 20.08 -1.81 -20.47
N LEU A 267 19.54 -0.67 -20.01
CA LEU A 267 19.94 0.65 -20.52
C LEU A 267 21.32 1.10 -20.00
N GLN A 268 21.82 0.46 -18.95
CA GLN A 268 23.22 0.60 -18.51
C GLN A 268 24.16 -0.35 -19.28
N ALA A 269 23.61 -1.33 -20.00
CA ALA A 269 24.36 -2.28 -20.82
C ALA A 269 24.20 -2.03 -22.34
N SER A 270 23.27 -1.18 -22.78
CA SER A 270 22.88 -1.10 -24.19
C SER A 270 23.55 0.01 -24.99
N ASP A 271 24.72 0.50 -24.59
CA ASP A 271 25.63 1.05 -25.60
C ASP A 271 26.57 -0.10 -26.03
N PRO A 272 26.36 -0.71 -27.21
CA PRO A 272 27.24 -1.73 -27.75
C PRO A 272 28.70 -1.27 -27.79
N ARG A 273 28.92 0.05 -27.90
CA ARG A 273 30.26 0.65 -27.88
C ARG A 273 30.83 0.72 -26.48
N ALA A 274 30.02 0.98 -25.45
CA ALA A 274 30.48 0.92 -24.07
C ALA A 274 30.84 -0.51 -23.67
N GLN A 275 30.05 -1.49 -24.10
CA GLN A 275 30.33 -2.91 -23.86
C GLN A 275 31.60 -3.38 -24.60
N ALA A 276 31.76 -2.99 -25.87
CA ALA A 276 32.98 -3.26 -26.65
C ALA A 276 34.23 -2.57 -26.07
N ARG A 277 34.11 -1.34 -25.55
CA ARG A 277 35.21 -0.65 -24.87
C ARG A 277 35.58 -1.33 -23.55
N LEU A 278 34.60 -1.84 -22.81
CA LEU A 278 34.83 -2.56 -21.56
C LEU A 278 35.52 -3.91 -21.80
N GLU A 279 35.12 -4.63 -22.84
CA GLU A 279 35.76 -5.87 -23.28
C GLU A 279 37.19 -5.61 -23.77
N ALA A 280 37.39 -4.59 -24.61
CA ALA A 280 38.73 -4.18 -25.05
C ALA A 280 39.65 -3.77 -23.89
N ALA A 281 39.12 -3.07 -22.88
CA ALA A 281 39.87 -2.71 -21.69
C ALA A 281 40.24 -3.91 -20.82
N ARG A 282 39.37 -4.93 -20.72
CA ARG A 282 39.69 -6.20 -20.04
C ARG A 282 40.79 -6.96 -20.77
N SER A 283 40.68 -7.09 -22.08
CA SER A 283 41.69 -7.77 -22.91
C SER A 283 43.05 -7.07 -22.91
N ALA A 284 43.11 -5.78 -22.58
CA ALA A 284 44.37 -5.04 -22.47
C ALA A 284 45.00 -5.09 -21.07
N ALA A 285 44.25 -5.54 -20.06
CA ALA A 285 44.71 -5.64 -18.68
C ALA A 285 45.13 -7.07 -18.28
N GLU A 286 44.78 -8.07 -19.09
CA GLU A 286 45.29 -9.44 -19.07
C GLU A 286 46.59 -9.55 -19.88
#